data_AF-A0A0G1RMY1-F1
#
_entry.id   AF-A0A0G1RMY1-F1
#
_cell.length_a   1.000
_cell.length_b   1.000
_cell.length_c   1.000
_cell.angle_alpha   90.00
_cell.angle_beta   90.00
_cell.angle_gamma   90.00
#
_symmetry.space_group_name_H-M   'P 1'
#
loop_
_entity.id
_entity.type
_entity.pdbx_description
1 polymer ?
#
loop_
_entity_poly.entity_id
_entity_poly.type
_entity_poly.pdbx_seq_one_letter_code
_entity_poly.pdbx_strand_id
1 'polypeptide(L)'
;MTLLLETQSPPDETGTVTGAASQMRDVGFDVALVGTPTAVATAAAATGTDSGLFTIVFDVTAWDGSIFIDGTDPDDAGSTAAGVGTEHDLGVTGTGTLLADITTLTGATEAGGSFTVLDGETERFQIVVDVRDGAVDLVDAFHSVSLDVILYALAQGDGDLGYALNLGDFVTPSIYLNDGAEA
;
A
#
# COMPACT_ATOMS: atom_id res chain seq x y z
N MET A 1 56.64 -39.12 22.86
CA MET A 1 56.38 -37.67 22.70
C MET A 1 55.17 -37.55 21.80
N THR A 2 53.99 -37.57 22.42
CA THR A 2 52.70 -37.62 21.72
C THR A 2 52.30 -36.20 21.37
N LEU A 3 52.15 -35.94 20.08
CA LEU A 3 51.71 -34.65 19.53
C LEU A 3 50.24 -34.44 19.94
N LEU A 4 49.97 -33.40 20.74
CA LEU A 4 48.62 -32.96 21.08
C LEU A 4 48.03 -32.30 19.82
N LEU A 5 46.94 -32.87 19.30
CA LEU A 5 46.18 -32.29 18.20
C LEU A 5 45.28 -31.18 18.79
N GLU A 6 45.69 -29.92 18.66
CA GLU A 6 44.81 -28.79 18.93
C GLU A 6 43.74 -28.72 17.84
N THR A 7 42.52 -29.13 18.15
CA THR A 7 41.34 -28.83 17.33
C THR A 7 41.06 -27.33 17.46
N GLN A 8 41.38 -26.55 16.43
CA GLN A 8 40.86 -25.18 16.35
C GLN A 8 39.33 -25.26 16.35
N SER A 9 38.71 -24.57 17.33
CA SER A 9 37.27 -24.34 17.30
C SER A 9 36.92 -23.66 15.97
N PRO A 10 35.87 -24.08 15.24
CA PRO A 10 35.37 -23.27 14.15
C PRO A 10 35.01 -21.87 14.68
N PRO A 11 35.10 -20.82 13.86
CA PRO A 11 34.58 -19.51 14.23
C PRO A 11 33.11 -19.69 14.66
N ASP A 12 32.77 -19.06 15.78
CA ASP A 12 31.45 -19.09 16.39
C ASP A 12 30.49 -18.27 15.53
N GLU A 13 30.10 -18.80 14.37
CA GLU A 13 28.99 -18.26 13.59
C GLU A 13 27.71 -18.96 14.04
N THR A 14 27.18 -18.53 15.18
CA THR A 14 25.82 -18.90 15.60
C THR A 14 24.82 -17.96 14.97
N GLY A 15 24.23 -18.38 13.85
CA GLY A 15 23.01 -17.75 13.34
C GLY A 15 22.86 -17.87 11.83
N THR A 16 21.88 -18.64 11.37
CA THR A 16 21.28 -18.39 10.06
C THR A 16 20.50 -17.09 10.16
N VAL A 17 21.04 -16.00 9.60
CA VAL A 17 20.26 -14.81 9.30
C VAL A 17 19.34 -15.17 8.14
N THR A 18 18.14 -15.68 8.46
CA THR A 18 16.99 -15.60 7.55
C THR A 18 16.34 -14.24 7.76
N GLY A 19 17.10 -13.17 7.45
CA GLY A 19 16.59 -11.82 7.42
C GLY A 19 16.13 -11.50 6.01
N ALA A 20 14.93 -10.92 5.86
CA ALA A 20 14.56 -10.22 4.64
C ALA A 20 15.73 -9.31 4.23
N ALA A 21 16.11 -9.31 2.95
CA ALA A 21 17.24 -8.55 2.46
C ALA A 21 17.19 -7.11 2.99
N SER A 22 18.11 -6.74 3.88
CA SER A 22 18.22 -5.36 4.34
C SER A 22 18.80 -4.55 3.19
N GLN A 23 17.97 -3.78 2.51
CA GLN A 23 18.44 -2.84 1.49
C GLN A 23 18.91 -1.58 2.20
N MET A 24 20.21 -1.28 2.11
CA MET A 24 20.71 0.06 2.43
C MET A 24 20.55 0.91 1.18
N ARG A 25 19.76 1.97 1.27
CA ARG A 25 19.53 2.93 0.19
C ARG A 25 20.15 4.27 0.56
N ASP A 26 20.71 4.94 -0.44
CA ASP A 26 21.29 6.30 -0.32
C ASP A 26 20.23 7.40 -0.46
N VAL A 27 19.04 7.04 -0.96
CA VAL A 27 17.86 7.91 -1.09
C VAL A 27 16.62 7.08 -0.78
N GLY A 28 15.63 7.69 -0.12
CA GLY A 28 14.40 6.99 0.23
C GLY A 28 13.39 7.88 0.92
N PHE A 29 12.46 7.22 1.61
CA PHE A 29 11.41 7.87 2.37
C PHE A 29 10.98 7.01 3.55
N ASP A 30 10.39 7.68 4.53
CA ASP A 30 9.60 7.06 5.58
C ASP A 30 8.11 7.20 5.25
N VAL A 31 7.33 6.18 5.62
CA VAL A 31 5.87 6.19 5.52
C VAL A 31 5.27 6.08 6.92
N ALA A 32 4.28 6.91 7.23
CA ALA A 32 3.55 6.84 8.48
C ALA A 32 2.04 6.91 8.24
N LEU A 33 1.29 5.99 8.85
CA LEU A 33 -0.16 6.05 8.85
C LEU A 33 -0.64 7.28 9.63
N VAL A 34 -1.60 8.01 9.06
CA VAL A 34 -2.19 9.21 9.67
C VAL A 34 -3.59 8.91 10.15
N GLY A 35 -3.76 8.92 11.47
CA GLY A 35 -5.06 8.63 12.08
C GLY A 35 -5.44 7.17 11.95
N THR A 36 -6.75 6.91 11.95
CA THR A 36 -7.30 5.56 11.78
C THR A 36 -7.98 5.47 10.43
N PRO A 37 -7.62 4.49 9.57
CA PRO A 37 -8.36 4.21 8.35
C PRO A 37 -9.86 4.09 8.61
N THR A 38 -10.68 4.56 7.67
CA THR A 38 -12.14 4.62 7.86
C THR A 38 -12.86 3.81 6.80
N ALA A 39 -14.03 3.30 7.16
CA ALA A 39 -14.96 2.64 6.26
C ALA A 39 -16.39 3.13 6.56
N VAL A 40 -17.15 3.49 5.53
CA VAL A 40 -18.52 3.99 5.64
C VAL A 40 -19.39 3.25 4.65
N ALA A 41 -20.37 2.50 5.15
CA ALA A 41 -21.41 1.91 4.33
C ALA A 41 -22.49 2.96 4.02
N THR A 42 -22.92 3.03 2.77
CA THR A 42 -24.10 3.75 2.32
C THR A 42 -25.16 2.73 1.95
N ALA A 43 -26.21 2.66 2.76
CA ALA A 43 -27.31 1.76 2.49
C ALA A 43 -28.09 2.22 1.25
N ALA A 44 -28.43 1.28 0.38
CA ALA A 44 -29.34 1.57 -0.71
C ALA A 44 -30.80 1.77 -0.24
N ALA A 45 -31.63 2.33 -1.12
CA ALA A 45 -33.07 2.27 -0.95
C ALA A 45 -33.55 0.80 -1.00
N ALA A 46 -34.80 0.53 -0.59
CA ALA A 46 -35.33 -0.80 -0.25
C ALA A 46 -35.16 -1.97 -1.25
N THR A 47 -34.70 -1.72 -2.48
CA THR A 47 -34.45 -2.72 -3.53
C THR A 47 -33.13 -2.48 -4.27
N GLY A 48 -32.20 -1.74 -3.68
CA GLY A 48 -30.91 -1.46 -4.29
C GLY A 48 -29.76 -2.09 -3.51
N THR A 49 -28.58 -1.96 -4.11
CA THR A 49 -27.31 -2.45 -3.62
C THR A 49 -26.58 -1.39 -2.82
N ASP A 50 -26.06 -1.76 -1.64
CA ASP A 50 -25.24 -0.88 -0.81
C ASP A 50 -23.94 -0.48 -1.53
N SER A 51 -23.30 0.58 -1.04
CA SER A 51 -21.91 0.90 -1.41
C SER A 51 -21.06 1.17 -0.17
N GLY A 52 -19.75 1.01 -0.31
CA GLY A 52 -18.77 1.25 0.76
C GLY A 52 -17.72 2.25 0.34
N LEU A 53 -17.48 3.27 1.17
CA LEU A 53 -16.38 4.21 1.02
C LEU A 53 -15.29 3.92 2.07
N PHE A 54 -14.10 3.62 1.59
CA PHE A 54 -12.93 3.25 2.38
C PHE A 54 -11.85 4.31 2.22
N THR A 55 -11.15 4.66 3.29
CA THR A 55 -10.17 5.75 3.25
C THR A 55 -8.95 5.41 4.10
N ILE A 56 -7.77 5.57 3.50
CA ILE A 56 -6.47 5.44 4.14
C ILE A 56 -5.73 6.77 3.92
N VAL A 57 -5.15 7.33 4.98
CA VAL A 57 -4.37 8.57 4.93
C VAL A 57 -2.99 8.29 5.49
N PHE A 58 -1.95 8.75 4.80
CA PHE A 58 -0.57 8.52 5.21
C PHE A 58 0.34 9.68 4.83
N ASP A 59 1.42 9.82 5.58
CA ASP A 59 2.49 10.78 5.33
C ASP A 59 3.67 10.05 4.71
N VAL A 60 4.29 10.67 3.71
CA VAL A 60 5.56 10.28 3.11
C VAL A 60 6.58 11.38 3.40
N THR A 61 7.70 11.03 4.02
CA THR A 61 8.80 11.98 4.29
C THR A 61 10.04 11.54 3.54
N ALA A 62 10.49 12.34 2.58
CA ALA A 62 11.65 12.01 1.76
C ALA A 62 12.96 12.38 2.48
N TRP A 63 14.02 11.61 2.24
CA TRP A 63 15.36 11.86 2.77
C TRP A 63 16.44 11.53 1.75
N ASP A 64 17.52 12.32 1.80
CA ASP A 64 18.70 12.25 0.92
C ASP A 64 18.34 12.28 -0.58
N GLY A 65 17.22 12.95 -0.92
CA GLY A 65 16.72 13.11 -2.27
C GLY A 65 15.20 13.24 -2.34
N SER A 66 14.69 13.74 -3.47
CA SER A 66 13.23 13.79 -3.71
C SER A 66 12.70 12.41 -4.11
N ILE A 67 11.46 12.14 -3.73
CA ILE A 67 10.73 10.92 -4.06
C ILE A 67 9.51 11.28 -4.89
N PHE A 68 9.18 10.41 -5.84
CA PHE A 68 8.04 10.59 -6.74
C PHE A 68 7.05 9.48 -6.45
N ILE A 69 5.98 9.78 -5.73
CA ILE A 69 4.91 8.81 -5.45
C ILE A 69 4.06 8.67 -6.71
N ASP A 70 3.75 7.44 -7.11
CA ASP A 70 2.92 7.23 -8.30
C ASP A 70 1.56 7.93 -8.16
N GLY A 71 1.07 8.48 -9.26
CA GLY A 71 -0.17 9.26 -9.30
C GLY A 71 -1.32 8.53 -9.98
N THR A 72 -1.13 7.26 -10.35
CA THR A 72 -2.15 6.47 -11.02
C THR A 72 -3.10 5.89 -9.99
N ASP A 73 -4.38 5.81 -10.36
CA ASP A 73 -5.44 5.29 -9.49
C ASP A 73 -5.07 3.88 -8.98
N PRO A 74 -5.07 3.63 -7.66
CA PRO A 74 -4.74 2.32 -7.10
C PRO A 74 -5.69 1.22 -7.59
N ASP A 75 -5.26 -0.03 -7.58
CA ASP A 75 -6.15 -1.15 -7.91
C ASP A 75 -5.92 -2.40 -7.04
N ASP A 76 -6.76 -3.42 -7.22
CA ASP A 76 -6.62 -4.73 -6.59
C ASP A 76 -5.94 -5.71 -7.57
N ALA A 77 -4.81 -5.33 -8.17
CA ALA A 77 -4.11 -6.17 -9.16
C ALA A 77 -3.42 -7.38 -8.54
N GLY A 78 -3.34 -7.48 -7.22
CA GLY A 78 -2.70 -8.60 -6.52
C GLY A 78 -1.24 -8.76 -6.96
N SER A 79 -0.37 -7.78 -6.66
CA SER A 79 1.05 -7.85 -6.99
C SER A 79 1.94 -8.01 -5.75
N THR A 80 3.03 -8.75 -5.96
CA THR A 80 4.06 -9.03 -4.95
C THR A 80 5.03 -7.86 -4.86
N ALA A 81 5.52 -7.54 -3.65
CA ALA A 81 6.53 -6.53 -3.29
C ALA A 81 7.85 -6.49 -4.12
N ALA A 82 8.00 -7.31 -5.15
CA ALA A 82 9.11 -7.38 -6.08
C ALA A 82 8.62 -7.46 -7.55
N GLY A 83 8.03 -6.39 -8.08
CA GLY A 83 7.62 -6.33 -9.47
C GLY A 83 7.11 -4.94 -9.87
N VAL A 84 7.37 -4.57 -11.13
CA VAL A 84 6.87 -3.38 -11.83
C VAL A 84 5.34 -3.42 -11.90
N GLY A 85 4.67 -2.99 -10.84
CA GLY A 85 3.29 -2.51 -10.94
C GLY A 85 3.26 -1.25 -11.79
N THR A 86 2.06 -0.86 -12.24
CA THR A 86 1.82 0.43 -12.88
C THR A 86 1.10 1.40 -11.95
N GLU A 87 0.63 0.91 -10.80
CA GLU A 87 -0.20 1.60 -9.81
C GLU A 87 0.06 1.07 -8.39
N HIS A 88 -0.40 1.79 -7.37
CA HIS A 88 -0.43 1.30 -5.99
C HIS A 88 -1.28 0.02 -5.86
N ASP A 89 -0.76 -0.99 -5.17
CA ASP A 89 -1.51 -2.23 -4.91
C ASP A 89 -2.35 -2.11 -3.64
N LEU A 90 -3.64 -2.41 -3.79
CA LEU A 90 -4.59 -2.60 -2.71
C LEU A 90 -4.85 -4.08 -2.47
N GLY A 91 -5.21 -4.42 -1.24
CA GLY A 91 -5.84 -5.70 -0.92
C GLY A 91 -7.32 -5.48 -0.61
N VAL A 92 -8.22 -6.03 -1.41
CA VAL A 92 -9.68 -5.87 -1.21
C VAL A 92 -10.32 -7.18 -0.77
N THR A 93 -11.14 -7.14 0.27
CA THR A 93 -12.02 -8.27 0.63
C THR A 93 -13.44 -8.06 0.12
N GLY A 94 -14.10 -9.16 -0.22
CA GLY A 94 -15.44 -9.14 -0.84
C GLY A 94 -15.36 -9.07 -2.37
N THR A 95 -16.46 -8.71 -3.01
CA THR A 95 -16.55 -8.63 -4.49
C THR A 95 -17.48 -7.49 -4.84
N GLY A 96 -17.09 -6.70 -5.84
CA GLY A 96 -17.81 -5.55 -6.34
C GLY A 96 -16.93 -4.76 -7.32
N THR A 97 -17.50 -3.73 -7.92
CA THR A 97 -16.76 -2.78 -8.73
C THR A 97 -15.95 -1.86 -7.83
N LEU A 98 -14.64 -1.80 -8.09
CA LEU A 98 -13.69 -0.94 -7.39
C LEU A 98 -13.49 0.36 -8.17
N LEU A 99 -13.65 1.50 -7.49
CA LEU A 99 -13.22 2.81 -7.98
C LEU A 99 -12.30 3.41 -6.92
N ALA A 100 -11.01 3.52 -7.21
CA ALA A 100 -10.04 4.10 -6.30
C ALA A 100 -9.47 5.40 -6.87
N ASP A 101 -8.97 6.24 -5.97
CA ASP A 101 -8.32 7.50 -6.29
C ASP A 101 -7.22 7.74 -5.24
N ILE A 102 -6.10 8.30 -5.68
CA ILE A 102 -5.03 8.78 -4.81
C ILE A 102 -4.88 10.29 -5.00
N THR A 103 -4.85 11.01 -3.88
CA THR A 103 -4.69 12.47 -3.89
C THR A 103 -3.69 12.93 -2.84
N THR A 104 -3.08 14.09 -3.07
CA THR A 104 -2.28 14.79 -2.05
C THR A 104 -3.14 15.78 -1.26
N LEU A 105 -3.01 15.79 0.06
CA LEU A 105 -3.73 16.69 0.98
C LEU A 105 -2.89 17.91 1.41
N THR A 106 -1.57 17.85 1.25
CA THR A 106 -0.64 18.94 1.60
C THR A 106 -0.09 19.65 0.37
N GLY A 107 -0.40 19.16 -0.83
CA GLY A 107 -0.18 19.87 -2.09
C GLY A 107 1.11 19.52 -2.80
N ALA A 108 1.56 18.25 -2.71
CA ALA A 108 2.64 17.73 -3.52
C ALA A 108 2.45 18.11 -4.99
N THR A 109 3.54 18.48 -5.68
CA THR A 109 3.43 18.88 -7.08
C THR A 109 3.20 17.66 -7.97
N GLU A 110 2.08 17.64 -8.67
CA GLU A 110 1.75 16.64 -9.69
C GLU A 110 2.41 16.98 -11.02
N ALA A 111 3.29 16.10 -11.50
CA ALA A 111 3.88 16.22 -12.82
C ALA A 111 4.35 14.87 -13.35
N GLY A 112 4.06 14.60 -14.62
CA GLY A 112 4.48 13.38 -15.29
C GLY A 112 3.85 12.10 -14.72
N GLY A 113 2.64 12.19 -14.14
CA GLY A 113 1.94 11.04 -13.55
C GLY A 113 2.38 10.67 -12.14
N SER A 114 3.12 11.54 -11.44
CA SER A 114 3.57 11.31 -10.07
C SER A 114 3.44 12.56 -9.21
N PHE A 115 3.37 12.37 -7.90
CA PHE A 115 3.43 13.40 -6.88
C PHE A 115 4.87 13.55 -6.38
N THR A 116 5.42 14.75 -6.47
CA THR A 116 6.78 15.02 -5.98
C THR A 116 6.77 15.34 -4.48
N VAL A 117 7.51 14.54 -3.71
CA VAL A 117 7.88 14.80 -2.32
C VAL A 117 9.31 15.30 -2.31
N LEU A 118 9.52 16.58 -1.98
CA LEU A 118 10.84 17.20 -1.96
C LEU A 118 11.70 16.64 -0.82
N ASP A 119 13.02 16.68 -1.01
CA ASP A 119 13.98 16.20 -0.01
C ASP A 119 13.80 16.93 1.33
N GLY A 120 13.64 16.17 2.41
CA GLY A 120 13.41 16.68 3.76
C GLY A 120 11.98 17.16 4.04
N GLU A 121 11.08 17.11 3.06
CA GLU A 121 9.67 17.49 3.22
C GLU A 121 8.79 16.28 3.47
N THR A 122 7.65 16.54 4.11
CA THR A 122 6.59 15.55 4.34
C THR A 122 5.36 15.93 3.53
N GLU A 123 4.88 15.01 2.72
CA GLU A 123 3.62 15.15 1.99
C GLU A 123 2.61 14.11 2.48
N ARG A 124 1.35 14.56 2.63
CA ARG A 124 0.23 13.73 3.02
C ARG A 124 -0.56 13.28 1.81
N PHE A 125 -0.84 12.00 1.77
CA PHE A 125 -1.63 11.35 0.74
C PHE A 125 -2.91 10.77 1.33
N GLN A 126 -3.93 10.69 0.48
CA GLN A 126 -5.18 10.03 0.77
C GLN A 126 -5.51 9.09 -0.38
N ILE A 127 -5.74 7.82 -0.03
CA ILE A 127 -6.37 6.86 -0.92
C ILE A 127 -7.84 6.74 -0.51
N VAL A 128 -8.74 6.94 -1.46
CA VAL A 128 -10.17 6.71 -1.31
C VAL A 128 -10.57 5.60 -2.24
N VAL A 129 -11.32 4.64 -1.71
CA VAL A 129 -11.81 3.49 -2.47
C VAL A 129 -13.31 3.37 -2.29
N ASP A 130 -14.02 3.32 -3.39
CA ASP A 130 -15.46 3.08 -3.46
C ASP A 130 -15.73 1.69 -4.02
N VAL A 131 -16.39 0.85 -3.21
CA VAL A 131 -16.85 -0.48 -3.60
C VAL A 131 -18.37 -0.42 -3.75
N ARG A 132 -18.87 -0.84 -4.91
CA ARG A 132 -20.29 -0.80 -5.27
C ARG A 132 -20.63 -1.84 -6.32
N ASP A 133 -21.91 -2.07 -6.55
CA ASP A 133 -22.36 -2.83 -7.71
C ASP A 133 -22.09 -2.08 -9.03
N GLY A 134 -21.77 -2.82 -10.10
CA GLY A 134 -21.39 -2.25 -11.39
C GLY A 134 -20.90 -3.27 -12.44
N ALA A 135 -19.69 -3.07 -12.97
CA ALA A 135 -19.10 -3.96 -13.96
C ALA A 135 -18.75 -5.34 -13.37
N VAL A 136 -18.36 -5.34 -12.09
CA VAL A 136 -18.28 -6.51 -11.24
C VAL A 136 -19.43 -6.42 -10.25
N ASP A 137 -20.23 -7.47 -10.23
CA ASP A 137 -21.38 -7.68 -9.36
C ASP A 137 -20.95 -7.56 -7.89
N LEU A 138 -21.68 -6.78 -7.09
CA LEU A 138 -21.45 -6.78 -5.65
C LEU A 138 -21.94 -8.12 -5.09
N VAL A 139 -21.29 -8.65 -4.05
CA VAL A 139 -21.79 -9.84 -3.35
C VAL A 139 -21.92 -9.54 -1.86
N ASP A 140 -23.03 -10.02 -1.26
CA ASP A 140 -23.27 -10.02 0.18
C ASP A 140 -22.06 -10.51 0.98
N ALA A 141 -21.28 -9.57 1.50
CA ALA A 141 -20.04 -9.88 2.19
C ALA A 141 -19.57 -8.74 3.08
N PHE A 142 -18.63 -9.10 3.96
CA PHE A 142 -17.79 -8.14 4.65
C PHE A 142 -16.67 -7.69 3.71
N HIS A 143 -16.50 -6.38 3.62
CA HIS A 143 -15.52 -5.71 2.77
C HIS A 143 -14.56 -4.88 3.61
N SER A 144 -13.30 -4.82 3.19
CA SER A 144 -12.21 -4.02 3.75
C SER A 144 -11.17 -3.77 2.68
N VAL A 145 -10.38 -2.72 2.86
CA VAL A 145 -9.29 -2.36 1.95
C VAL A 145 -7.99 -2.24 2.75
N SER A 146 -6.92 -2.85 2.27
CA SER A 146 -5.54 -2.60 2.72
C SER A 146 -4.73 -1.92 1.61
N LEU A 147 -3.71 -1.16 2.02
CA LEU A 147 -2.65 -0.70 1.13
C LEU A 147 -1.48 -1.68 1.23
N ASP A 148 -1.27 -2.48 0.19
CA ASP A 148 -0.30 -3.58 0.21
C ASP A 148 1.06 -3.14 -0.35
N VAL A 149 1.05 -2.23 -1.34
CA VAL A 149 2.27 -1.65 -1.94
C VAL A 149 2.08 -0.17 -2.26
N ILE A 150 3.07 0.65 -1.89
CA ILE A 150 3.22 2.02 -2.38
C ILE A 150 4.21 2.02 -3.56
N LEU A 151 3.76 2.44 -4.74
CA LEU A 151 4.64 2.66 -5.88
C LEU A 151 5.30 4.04 -5.84
N TYR A 152 6.58 4.07 -6.17
CA TYR A 152 7.38 5.29 -6.17
C TYR A 152 8.56 5.20 -7.14
N ALA A 153 9.13 6.34 -7.50
CA ALA A 153 10.36 6.45 -8.28
C ALA A 153 11.39 7.36 -7.60
N LEU A 154 12.66 7.21 -8.00
CA LEU A 154 13.78 8.05 -7.54
C LEU A 154 14.06 9.23 -8.47
N ALA A 155 13.42 9.25 -9.64
CA ALA A 155 13.42 10.34 -10.59
C ALA A 155 12.08 10.41 -11.30
N GLN A 156 11.66 11.60 -11.71
CA GLN A 156 10.41 11.78 -12.44
C GLN A 156 10.43 10.99 -13.76
N GLY A 157 9.39 10.18 -13.98
CA GLY A 157 9.26 9.34 -15.18
C GLY A 157 10.23 8.16 -15.24
N ASP A 158 10.94 7.86 -14.15
CA ASP A 158 11.63 6.58 -13.97
C ASP A 158 10.62 5.50 -13.55
N GLY A 159 10.92 4.23 -13.83
CA GLY A 159 10.01 3.11 -13.57
C GLY A 159 9.72 2.89 -12.08
N ASP A 160 8.58 2.27 -11.80
CA ASP A 160 8.06 2.20 -10.44
C ASP A 160 8.74 1.13 -9.59
N LEU A 161 9.19 1.55 -8.41
CA LEU A 161 9.67 0.72 -7.32
C LEU A 161 8.52 0.48 -6.34
N GLY A 162 8.39 -0.75 -5.84
CA GLY A 162 7.41 -1.09 -4.82
C GLY A 162 7.96 -0.95 -3.40
N TYR A 163 7.19 -0.31 -2.51
CA TYR A 163 7.40 -0.28 -1.06
C TYR A 163 6.28 -1.03 -0.35
N ALA A 164 6.61 -2.14 0.32
CA ALA A 164 5.64 -2.99 1.04
C ALA A 164 5.99 -3.17 2.54
N LEU A 165 6.97 -2.41 3.04
CA LEU A 165 7.44 -2.53 4.42
C LEU A 165 6.54 -1.72 5.35
N ASN A 166 6.22 -2.23 6.54
CA ASN A 166 5.44 -1.52 7.57
C ASN A 166 4.02 -1.07 7.15
N LEU A 167 3.43 -1.69 6.12
CA LEU A 167 2.07 -1.36 5.69
C LEU A 167 0.97 -2.18 6.40
N GLY A 168 1.33 -3.06 7.34
CA GLY A 168 0.37 -3.97 7.99
C GLY A 168 -0.77 -3.29 8.76
N ASP A 169 -0.58 -2.04 9.20
CA ASP A 169 -1.62 -1.25 9.90
C ASP A 169 -2.48 -0.41 8.93
N PHE A 170 -2.15 -0.40 7.64
CA PHE A 170 -2.83 0.38 6.59
C PHE A 170 -4.04 -0.39 6.07
N VAL A 171 -4.93 -0.76 6.98
CA VAL A 171 -6.13 -1.55 6.70
C VAL A 171 -7.36 -0.88 7.27
N THR A 172 -8.42 -0.77 6.48
CA THR A 172 -9.69 -0.21 6.94
C THR A 172 -10.44 -1.17 7.85
N PRO A 173 -11.33 -0.66 8.72
CA PRO A 173 -12.35 -1.49 9.35
C PRO A 173 -13.16 -2.25 8.30
N SER A 174 -13.65 -3.42 8.68
CA SER A 174 -14.54 -4.20 7.83
C SER A 174 -16.00 -3.77 8.01
N ILE A 175 -16.72 -3.62 6.90
CA ILE A 175 -18.15 -3.28 6.85
C ILE A 175 -18.90 -4.31 6.00
N TYR A 176 -20.14 -4.61 6.37
CA TYR A 176 -20.99 -5.48 5.55
C TYR A 176 -21.70 -4.63 4.50
N LEU A 177 -21.65 -5.07 3.24
CA LEU A 177 -22.41 -4.48 2.13
C LEU A 177 -23.39 -5.52 1.61
N ASN A 178 -24.65 -5.12 1.47
CA ASN A 178 -25.72 -5.95 0.94
C ASN A 178 -25.89 -5.67 -0.56
N ASP A 179 -25.86 -6.71 -1.38
CA ASP A 179 -26.10 -6.66 -2.82
C ASP A 179 -27.57 -6.37 -3.19
N GLY A 180 -28.46 -6.45 -2.21
CA GLY A 180 -29.90 -6.33 -2.40
C GLY A 180 -30.49 -7.67 -2.88
N ALA A 181 -31.81 -7.80 -2.79
CA ALA A 181 -32.47 -8.98 -3.35
C ALA A 181 -32.52 -8.86 -4.88
N GLU A 182 -31.83 -9.74 -5.60
CA GLU A 182 -32.11 -9.97 -7.02
C GLU A 182 -33.61 -10.25 -7.19
N ALA A 183 -34.29 -9.40 -7.97
CA ALA A 183 -35.72 -9.56 -8.28
C ALA A 183 -35.96 -10.60 -9.37
#